data_AF-A0A841EHB2-F1
#
_entry.id   AF-A0A841EHB2-F1
#
_cell.length_a   1.000
_cell.length_b   1.000
_cell.length_c   1.000
_cell.angle_alpha   90.00
_cell.angle_beta   90.00
_cell.angle_gamma   90.00
#
_symmetry.space_group_name_H-M   'P 1'
#
loop_
_entity.id
_entity.type
_entity.pdbx_description
1 polymer ?
#
loop_
_entity_poly.entity_id
_entity_poly.type
_entity_poly.pdbx_seq_one_letter_code
_entity_poly.pdbx_strand_id
1 'polypeptide(L)'
;MPLMTPHRVMVRHQTSDGRDAYGNETFSWVEAQADVYLSAEEARADAETNIGEHRWRLIAPASLRLERGDRIEWGGRAFTVTAAPFAPLDPVTGAPTHIEAAIEEAS
;
A
#
# COMPACT_ATOMS: atom_id res chain seq x y z
N MET A 1 -7.44 -24.90 -6.34
CA MET A 1 -7.07 -23.64 -5.66
C MET A 1 -7.19 -22.55 -6.70
N PRO A 2 -8.04 -21.52 -6.56
CA PRO A 2 -8.02 -20.42 -7.52
C PRO A 2 -6.66 -19.75 -7.37
N LEU A 3 -5.86 -19.82 -8.43
CA LEU A 3 -4.61 -19.09 -8.55
C LEU A 3 -5.00 -17.61 -8.55
N MET A 4 -4.85 -16.92 -7.43
CA MET A 4 -4.85 -15.46 -7.46
C MET A 4 -3.73 -15.08 -8.43
N THR A 5 -4.07 -14.42 -9.53
CA THR A 5 -3.07 -13.94 -10.48
C THR A 5 -2.50 -12.65 -9.90
N PRO A 6 -1.17 -12.52 -9.78
CA PRO A 6 -0.59 -11.27 -9.33
C PRO A 6 -0.89 -10.17 -10.34
N HIS A 7 -1.17 -8.97 -9.84
CA HIS A 7 -1.36 -7.77 -10.64
C HIS A 7 -0.12 -6.90 -10.53
N ARG A 8 0.40 -6.46 -11.68
CA ARG A 8 1.48 -5.48 -11.71
C ARG A 8 0.92 -4.09 -11.40
N VAL A 9 1.42 -3.47 -10.34
CA VAL A 9 1.03 -2.12 -9.92
C VAL A 9 2.22 -1.18 -9.95
N MET A 10 1.94 0.12 -10.09
CA MET A 10 2.90 1.18 -9.84
C MET A 10 2.71 1.69 -8.42
N VAL A 11 3.77 1.71 -7.63
CA VAL A 11 3.82 2.30 -6.30
C VAL A 11 4.64 3.58 -6.37
N ARG A 12 4.10 4.66 -5.85
CA ARG A 12 4.73 5.97 -5.80
C ARG A 12 4.94 6.32 -4.33
N HIS A 13 6.19 6.34 -3.93
CA HIS A 13 6.63 6.64 -2.59
C HIS A 13 7.12 8.08 -2.52
N GLN A 14 6.65 8.86 -1.55
CA GLN A 14 7.08 10.24 -1.36
C GLN A 14 8.33 10.27 -0.47
N THR A 15 9.44 10.77 -1.00
CA THR A 15 10.69 10.95 -0.25
C THR A 15 10.94 12.42 0.02
N SER A 16 11.32 12.77 1.25
CA SER A 16 11.84 14.11 1.53
C SER A 16 13.28 14.21 1.03
N ASP A 17 13.53 15.18 0.15
CA ASP A 17 14.87 15.46 -0.40
C ASP A 17 15.63 16.49 0.45
N GLY A 18 15.05 16.93 1.56
CA GLY A 18 15.58 17.96 2.43
C GLY A 18 14.81 19.27 2.33
N ARG A 19 15.53 20.40 2.40
CA ARG A 19 14.94 21.74 2.36
C ARG A 19 15.51 22.55 1.20
N ASP A 20 14.67 23.35 0.57
CA ASP A 20 15.08 24.32 -0.46
C ASP A 20 15.85 25.52 0.15
N ALA A 21 16.29 26.45 -0.70
CA ALA A 21 16.99 27.67 -0.29
C ALA A 21 16.15 28.61 0.60
N TYR A 22 14.85 28.37 0.71
CA TYR A 22 13.90 29.14 1.52
C TYR A 22 13.48 28.39 2.80
N GLY A 23 14.05 27.20 3.04
CA GLY A 23 13.76 26.38 4.20
C GLY A 23 12.47 25.55 4.10
N ASN A 24 11.81 25.50 2.93
CA ASN A 24 10.65 24.65 2.70
C ASN A 24 11.11 23.21 2.47
N GLU A 25 10.36 22.23 2.99
CA GLU A 25 10.65 20.83 2.69
C GLU A 25 10.35 20.52 1.22
N THR A 26 11.32 19.89 0.56
CA THR A 26 11.22 19.44 -0.82
C THR A 26 10.95 17.95 -0.83
N PHE A 27 10.02 17.53 -1.69
CA PHE A 27 9.63 16.13 -1.83
C PHE A 27 9.78 15.68 -3.28
N SER A 28 10.31 14.48 -3.45
CA SER A 28 10.32 13.76 -4.73
C SER A 28 9.47 12.52 -4.64
N TRP A 29 9.04 12.05 -5.79
CA TRP A 29 8.32 10.79 -5.93
C TRP A 29 9.27 9.74 -6.49
N VAL A 30 9.43 8.64 -5.76
CA VAL A 30 10.14 7.45 -6.23
C VAL A 30 9.10 6.45 -6.70
N GLU A 31 9.25 5.96 -7.92
CA GLU A 31 8.32 5.03 -8.55
C GLU A 31 8.91 3.62 -8.57
N ALA A 32 8.13 2.64 -8.12
CA ALA A 32 8.51 1.24 -8.10
C ALA A 32 7.38 0.39 -8.69
N GLN A 33 7.73 -0.60 -9.50
CA GLN A 33 6.76 -1.55 -10.02
C GLN A 33 6.90 -2.87 -9.28
N ALA A 34 5.78 -3.44 -8.86
CA ALA A 34 5.75 -4.72 -8.20
C ALA A 34 4.51 -5.53 -8.59
N ASP A 35 4.68 -6.84 -8.60
CA ASP A 35 3.60 -7.80 -8.71
C ASP A 35 2.98 -7.99 -7.32
N VAL A 36 1.73 -7.58 -7.16
CA VAL A 36 1.00 -7.58 -5.89
C VAL A 36 -0.33 -8.32 -6.00
N TYR A 37 -0.87 -8.70 -4.87
CA TYR A 37 -2.24 -9.20 -4.76
C TYR A 37 -3.09 -8.19 -4.02
N LEU A 38 -4.28 -7.91 -4.54
CA LEU A 38 -5.27 -7.10 -3.83
C LEU A 38 -6.45 -7.98 -3.47
N SER A 39 -6.86 -7.92 -2.21
CA SER A 39 -8.11 -8.49 -1.73
C SER A 39 -8.99 -7.39 -1.16
N ALA A 40 -10.22 -7.29 -1.66
CA ALA A 40 -11.25 -6.49 -1.00
C ALA A 40 -11.59 -7.18 0.33
N GLU A 41 -11.24 -6.57 1.45
CA GLU A 41 -11.89 -6.91 2.71
C GLU A 41 -13.10 -5.98 2.80
N GLU A 42 -14.30 -6.51 2.54
CA GLU A 42 -15.52 -5.75 2.74
C GLU A 42 -15.55 -5.34 4.21
N ALA A 43 -15.31 -4.05 4.47
CA ALA A 43 -15.50 -3.48 5.78
C ALA A 43 -16.95 -3.80 6.16
N ARG A 44 -17.13 -4.72 7.12
CA ARG A 44 -18.45 -5.00 7.68
C ARG A 44 -18.98 -3.66 8.17
N ALA A 45 -19.95 -3.11 7.43
CA ALA A 45 -20.67 -1.93 7.84
C ALA A 45 -21.36 -2.28 9.16
N ASP A 46 -20.84 -1.74 10.26
CA ASP A 46 -21.57 -1.76 11.53
C ASP A 46 -22.78 -0.84 11.32
N ALA A 47 -23.98 -1.40 11.50
CA ALA A 47 -25.25 -0.85 11.03
C ALA A 47 -25.64 0.52 11.65
N GLU A 48 -24.83 1.07 12.55
CA GLU A 48 -25.03 2.38 13.18
C GLU A 48 -24.26 3.54 12.52
N THR A 49 -23.26 3.26 11.68
CA THR A 49 -22.48 4.32 11.01
C THR A 49 -22.39 4.03 9.51
N ASN A 50 -23.29 4.66 8.75
CA ASN A 50 -23.44 4.47 7.31
C ASN A 50 -22.32 5.15 6.50
N ILE A 51 -21.07 4.78 6.77
CA ILE A 51 -19.89 5.12 5.94
C ILE A 51 -19.06 3.84 5.86
N GLY A 52 -19.42 2.94 4.94
CA GLY A 52 -18.58 1.80 4.60
C GLY A 52 -17.36 2.30 3.85
N GLU A 53 -16.28 2.65 4.56
CA GLU A 53 -14.99 2.89 3.93
C GLU A 53 -14.51 1.58 3.28
N HIS A 54 -14.47 1.54 1.95
CA HIS A 54 -13.95 0.40 1.21
C HIS A 54 -12.45 0.26 1.44
N ARG A 55 -12.07 -0.47 2.49
CA ARG A 55 -10.68 -0.77 2.82
C ARG A 55 -10.23 -2.03 2.07
N TRP A 56 -9.21 -1.89 1.25
CA TRP A 56 -8.60 -2.99 0.52
C TRP A 56 -7.32 -3.43 1.24
N ARG A 57 -7.00 -4.72 1.18
CA ARG A 57 -5.73 -5.25 1.65
C ARG A 57 -4.84 -5.57 0.45
N LEU A 58 -3.67 -4.95 0.43
CA LEU A 58 -2.60 -5.19 -0.52
C LEU A 58 -1.61 -6.19 0.10
N ILE A 59 -1.23 -7.21 -0.67
CA ILE A 59 -0.15 -8.15 -0.34
C ILE A 59 0.93 -7.97 -1.39
N ALA A 60 2.14 -7.60 -0.96
CA ALA A 60 3.28 -7.30 -1.82
C ALA A 60 4.53 -8.11 -1.42
N PRO A 61 5.51 -8.26 -2.32
CA PRO A 61 6.78 -8.90 -1.97
C PRO A 61 7.50 -8.17 -0.83
N ALA A 62 8.18 -8.90 0.05
CA ALA A 62 8.90 -8.31 1.19
C ALA A 62 10.02 -7.33 0.81
N SER A 63 10.48 -7.37 -0.44
CA SER A 63 11.47 -6.43 -1.00
C SER A 63 10.89 -5.07 -1.39
N LEU A 64 9.57 -4.95 -1.49
CA LEU A 64 8.93 -3.70 -1.87
C LEU A 64 8.89 -2.75 -0.68
N ARG A 65 9.41 -1.53 -0.83
CA ARG A 65 9.22 -0.50 0.19
C ARG A 65 7.80 0.06 0.05
N LEU A 66 7.03 -0.04 1.13
CA LEU A 66 5.72 0.56 1.28
C LEU A 66 5.66 1.32 2.59
N GLU A 67 5.10 2.51 2.56
CA GLU A 67 4.89 3.37 3.72
C GLU A 67 3.49 3.99 3.69
N ARG A 68 3.02 4.43 4.87
CA ARG A 68 1.75 5.15 4.96
C ARG A 68 1.84 6.43 4.12
N GLY A 69 0.83 6.66 3.29
CA GLY A 69 0.78 7.78 2.35
C GLY A 69 1.26 7.45 0.94
N ASP A 70 1.86 6.27 0.72
CA ASP A 70 2.22 5.83 -0.62
C ASP A 70 1.00 5.69 -1.51
N ARG A 71 1.16 6.06 -2.77
CA ARG A 71 0.11 5.99 -3.78
C ARG A 71 0.32 4.78 -4.68
N ILE A 72 -0.73 4.00 -4.89
CA ILE A 72 -0.70 2.78 -5.69
C ILE A 72 -1.68 2.95 -6.86
N GLU A 73 -1.20 2.72 -8.07
CA GLU A 73 -2.04 2.76 -9.27
C GLU A 73 -2.31 1.33 -9.76
N TRP A 74 -3.59 0.98 -9.84
CA TRP A 74 -4.04 -0.34 -10.26
C TRP A 74 -5.32 -0.23 -11.10
N GLY A 75 -5.31 -0.83 -12.29
CA GLY A 75 -6.50 -0.92 -13.14
C GLY A 75 -7.12 0.45 -13.51
N GLY A 76 -6.30 1.51 -13.57
CA GLY A 76 -6.77 2.88 -13.82
C GLY A 76 -7.34 3.60 -12.60
N ARG A 77 -7.30 2.98 -11.42
CA ARG A 77 -7.71 3.57 -10.13
C ARG A 77 -6.47 3.86 -9.30
N ALA A 78 -6.56 4.88 -8.46
CA ALA A 78 -5.52 5.22 -7.50
C ALA A 78 -5.97 4.82 -6.10
N PHE A 79 -5.04 4.28 -5.32
CA PHE A 79 -5.22 3.92 -3.93
C PHE A 79 -4.13 4.57 -3.10
N THR A 80 -4.41 4.79 -1.82
CA THR A 80 -3.45 5.34 -0.85
C THR A 80 -3.29 4.36 0.28
N VAL A 81 -2.05 4.10 0.69
CA VAL A 81 -1.74 3.32 1.89
C VAL A 81 -2.17 4.10 3.13
N THR A 82 -3.15 3.61 3.88
CA THR A 82 -3.77 4.37 4.98
C THR A 82 -3.16 4.08 6.35
N ALA A 83 -2.53 2.93 6.52
CA ALA A 83 -1.87 2.49 7.75
C ALA A 83 -0.42 2.06 7.51
N ALA A 84 0.38 1.99 8.58
CA ALA A 84 1.72 1.44 8.50
C ALA A 84 1.65 -0.02 8.00
N PRO A 85 2.41 -0.39 6.94
CA PRO A 85 2.41 -1.75 6.44
C PRO A 85 2.95 -2.74 7.47
N PHE A 86 2.39 -3.94 7.46
CA PHE A 86 2.77 -5.05 8.31
C PHE A 86 3.57 -6.08 7.50
N ALA A 87 4.70 -6.54 8.04
CA ALA A 87 5.51 -7.58 7.42
C ALA A 87 5.56 -8.80 8.36
N PRO A 88 4.76 -9.85 8.13
CA PRO A 88 4.87 -11.07 8.90
C PRO A 88 6.25 -11.71 8.73
N LEU A 89 6.81 -12.19 9.84
CA LEU A 89 8.10 -12.84 9.87
C LEU A 89 7.92 -14.35 9.79
N ASP A 90 8.76 -15.00 9.00
CA ASP A 90 8.89 -16.45 8.98
C ASP A 90 9.41 -16.93 10.35
N PRO A 91 8.72 -17.87 11.04
CA PRO A 91 9.08 -18.28 12.39
C PRO A 91 10.37 -19.12 12.48
N VAL A 92 10.89 -19.61 11.34
CA VAL A 92 12.11 -20.42 11.26
C VAL A 92 13.31 -19.55 10.92
N THR A 93 13.17 -18.61 9.98
CA THR A 93 14.28 -17.79 9.47
C THR A 93 14.31 -16.38 10.04
N GLY A 94 13.20 -15.90 10.61
CA GLY A 94 13.03 -14.52 11.09
C GLY A 94 12.95 -13.48 9.98
N ALA A 95 12.98 -13.90 8.71
CA ALA A 95 12.90 -13.01 7.56
C ALA A 95 11.44 -12.66 7.21
N PRO A 96 11.16 -11.44 6.71
CA PRO A 96 9.83 -11.09 6.25
C PRO A 96 9.45 -11.92 5.01
N THR A 97 8.24 -12.48 4.99
CA THR A 97 7.74 -13.28 3.86
C THR A 97 7.10 -12.43 2.78
N HIS A 98 6.33 -11.43 3.20
CA HIS A 98 5.62 -10.48 2.34
C HIS A 98 5.30 -9.22 3.17
N ILE A 99 4.73 -8.23 2.51
CA ILE A 99 4.21 -7.01 3.14
C ILE A 99 2.71 -6.97 2.91
N GLU A 100 1.99 -6.55 3.93
CA GLU A 100 0.56 -6.33 3.92
C GLU A 100 0.27 -4.88 4.23
N ALA A 101 -0.57 -4.24 3.43
CA ALA A 101 -0.94 -2.85 3.64
C ALA A 101 -2.45 -2.66 3.51
N ALA A 102 -3.02 -1.86 4.40
CA ALA A 102 -4.36 -1.33 4.23
C ALA A 102 -4.30 -0.17 3.24
N ILE A 103 -5.11 -0.24 2.19
CA ILE A 103 -5.20 0.79 1.16
C ILE A 103 -6.66 1.19 0.96
N GLU A 104 -6.90 2.45 0.64
CA GLU A 104 -8.23 2.98 0.34
C GLU A 104 -8.16 3.70 -1.01
N GLU A 105 -9.25 3.69 -1.76
CA GLU A 105 -9.29 4.37 -3.05
C GLU A 105 -9.14 5.89 -2.86
N ALA A 106 -8.19 6.48 -3.57
CA ALA A 106 -7.99 7.92 -3.58
C ALA A 106 -9.13 8.56 -4.38
N SER A 107 -9.98 9.34 -3.68
CA SER A 107 -11.09 10.10 -4.27
C SER A 107 -10.62 11.28 -5.12
#